data_AF-A0A432QH04-F1
#
_entry.id   AF-A0A432QH04-F1
#
_cell.length_a   1.000
_cell.length_b   1.000
_cell.length_c   1.000
_cell.angle_alpha   90.00
_cell.angle_beta   90.00
_cell.angle_gamma   90.00
#
_symmetry.space_group_name_H-M   'P 1'
#
loop_
_entity.id
_entity.type
_entity.pdbx_description
1 polymer ?
#
loop_
_entity_poly.entity_id
_entity_poly.type
_entity_poly.pdbx_seq_one_letter_code
_entity_poly.pdbx_strand_id
1 'polypeptide(L)'
;APGLQFINSVAGIHKIALSGVGQEKKGSVVADKALDPHVWLDPDNLLRMVGAMAAAMGEADPSHKENYDRNLARVSGQIDRLKSDLDASLAPCRETTFFVFHPAFGYFAHAFGMRQKAVEVEGKSPGPKQLRALIRKARAEHARAIFVQPQFDPRSAGVVAQAIGGKVVSIDPLAEDVMGNLRIMAEKIGSVCNGQD
;
A
#
# COMPACT_ATOMS: atom_id res chain seq x y z
N ALA A 1 9.90 -10.80 30.77
CA ALA A 1 8.72 -10.71 31.66
C ALA A 1 7.95 -12.03 31.54
N PRO A 2 7.76 -12.80 32.64
CA PRO A 2 6.91 -13.99 32.59
C PRO A 2 5.48 -13.57 32.21
N GLY A 3 4.88 -14.22 31.20
CA GLY A 3 3.50 -13.96 30.78
C GLY A 3 3.29 -13.04 29.56
N LEU A 4 4.36 -12.54 28.92
CA LEU A 4 4.21 -11.77 27.67
C LEU A 4 3.82 -12.70 26.51
N GLN A 5 2.66 -12.44 25.90
CA GLN A 5 2.20 -13.13 24.70
C GLN A 5 2.59 -12.36 23.43
N PHE A 6 3.13 -13.07 22.44
CA PHE A 6 3.41 -12.52 21.11
C PHE A 6 2.30 -12.94 20.15
N ILE A 7 1.63 -11.97 19.56
CA ILE A 7 0.55 -12.21 18.60
C ILE A 7 1.00 -11.75 17.23
N ASN A 8 0.95 -12.67 16.27
CA ASN A 8 1.18 -12.36 14.87
C ASN A 8 -0.14 -11.99 14.20
N SER A 9 -0.49 -10.70 14.18
CA SER A 9 -1.73 -10.21 13.57
C SER A 9 -1.79 -10.37 12.05
N VAL A 10 -0.68 -10.73 11.40
CA VAL A 10 -0.60 -10.95 9.96
C VAL A 10 -0.50 -12.43 9.59
N ALA A 11 -0.67 -13.33 10.56
CA ALA A 11 -0.73 -14.77 10.31
C ALA A 11 -1.89 -15.11 9.37
N GLY A 12 -1.62 -15.95 8.37
CA GLY A 12 -2.62 -16.37 7.38
C GLY A 12 -2.95 -15.34 6.29
N ILE A 13 -2.34 -14.15 6.30
CA ILE A 13 -2.38 -13.23 5.16
C ILE A 13 -1.50 -13.80 4.04
N HIS A 14 -2.07 -13.95 2.84
CA HIS A 14 -1.29 -14.31 1.67
C HIS A 14 -0.38 -13.14 1.29
N LYS A 15 0.94 -13.37 1.35
CA LYS A 15 1.91 -12.32 1.07
C LYS A 15 2.22 -12.22 -0.42
N ILE A 16 2.13 -11.00 -0.97
CA ILE A 16 2.54 -10.73 -2.34
C ILE A 16 4.04 -10.41 -2.39
N ALA A 17 4.67 -10.56 -3.56
CA ALA A 17 6.04 -10.12 -3.76
C ALA A 17 6.10 -8.58 -3.81
N LEU A 18 7.19 -8.01 -3.29
CA LEU A 18 7.42 -6.56 -3.34
C LEU A 18 7.62 -6.13 -4.81
N SER A 19 6.62 -5.47 -5.37
CA SER A 19 6.59 -5.07 -6.78
C SER A 19 7.54 -3.90 -7.06
N GLY A 20 8.66 -4.17 -7.72
CA GLY A 20 9.72 -3.17 -7.99
C GLY A 20 11.14 -3.71 -7.85
N VAL A 21 11.29 -4.86 -7.18
CA VAL A 21 12.53 -5.65 -7.20
C VAL A 21 12.57 -6.41 -8.53
N GLY A 22 13.65 -6.22 -9.30
CA GLY A 22 13.69 -6.53 -10.75
C GLY A 22 13.19 -7.92 -11.15
N GLN A 23 12.39 -7.94 -12.23
CA GLN A 23 11.91 -9.08 -13.04
C GLN A 23 11.49 -10.36 -12.30
N GLU A 24 10.22 -10.72 -12.49
CA GLU A 24 9.73 -12.08 -12.33
C GLU A 24 10.58 -13.06 -13.15
N LYS A 25 11.54 -13.73 -12.49
CA LYS A 25 12.00 -15.03 -12.95
C LYS A 25 10.99 -16.07 -12.46
N LYS A 26 10.20 -16.62 -13.38
CA LYS A 26 9.41 -17.84 -13.15
C LYS A 26 10.32 -18.91 -12.54
N GLY A 27 10.05 -19.31 -11.30
CA GLY A 27 10.67 -20.47 -10.65
C GLY A 27 11.61 -20.21 -9.47
N SER A 28 11.76 -18.98 -8.95
CA SER A 28 12.55 -18.76 -7.74
C SER A 28 11.68 -18.83 -6.48
N VAL A 29 12.06 -19.71 -5.56
CA VAL A 29 11.54 -19.74 -4.18
C VAL A 29 11.70 -18.33 -3.59
N VAL A 30 10.59 -17.73 -3.19
CA VAL A 30 10.56 -16.37 -2.63
C VAL A 30 11.10 -16.46 -1.21
N ALA A 31 12.37 -16.07 -1.01
CA ALA A 31 12.92 -15.91 0.33
C ALA A 31 12.13 -14.80 1.07
N ASP A 32 11.94 -14.92 2.39
CA ASP A 32 11.15 -13.99 3.23
C ASP A 32 11.51 -12.50 3.04
N LYS A 33 12.72 -12.18 2.55
CA LYS A 33 13.15 -10.81 2.23
C LYS A 33 12.51 -10.20 0.98
N ALA A 34 11.79 -10.99 0.17
CA ALA A 34 11.16 -10.52 -1.07
C ALA A 34 9.64 -10.34 -0.95
N LEU A 35 9.05 -10.64 0.22
CA LEU A 35 7.63 -10.47 0.47
C LEU A 35 7.33 -9.04 0.92
N ASP A 36 6.26 -8.47 0.36
CA ASP A 36 5.81 -7.12 0.66
C ASP A 36 5.26 -7.06 2.11
N PRO A 37 5.82 -6.20 2.99
CA PRO A 37 5.35 -6.09 4.36
C PRO A 37 4.11 -5.20 4.52
N HIS A 38 3.70 -4.44 3.50
CA HIS A 38 2.70 -3.37 3.59
C HIS A 38 1.25 -3.86 3.57
N VAL A 39 0.99 -4.96 4.28
CA VAL A 39 -0.28 -5.70 4.26
C VAL A 39 -1.49 -4.87 4.69
N TRP A 40 -1.28 -3.87 5.55
CA TRP A 40 -2.34 -3.04 6.14
C TRP A 40 -2.99 -2.07 5.14
N LEU A 41 -2.43 -1.93 3.94
CA LEU A 41 -3.00 -1.07 2.89
C LEU A 41 -4.11 -1.75 2.08
N ASP A 42 -4.40 -3.02 2.35
CA ASP A 42 -5.54 -3.75 1.81
C ASP A 42 -6.65 -3.86 2.88
N PRO A 43 -7.86 -3.34 2.62
CA PRO A 43 -8.97 -3.44 3.58
C PRO A 43 -9.31 -4.88 4.01
N ASP A 44 -9.17 -5.88 3.13
CA ASP A 44 -9.45 -7.28 3.48
C ASP A 44 -8.37 -7.83 4.43
N ASN A 45 -7.14 -7.36 4.32
CA ASN A 45 -6.09 -7.66 5.28
C ASN A 45 -6.32 -6.95 6.62
N LEU A 46 -6.79 -5.70 6.61
CA LEU A 46 -7.16 -5.01 7.84
C LEU A 46 -8.23 -5.77 8.62
N LEU A 47 -9.27 -6.30 7.95
CA LEU A 47 -10.29 -7.16 8.57
C LEU A 47 -9.67 -8.38 9.27
N ARG A 48 -8.74 -9.06 8.61
CA ARG A 48 -8.02 -10.21 9.19
C ARG A 48 -7.20 -9.80 10.41
N MET A 49 -6.49 -8.67 10.31
CA MET A 49 -5.64 -8.16 11.39
C MET A 49 -6.47 -7.80 12.63
N VAL A 50 -7.57 -7.06 12.48
CA VAL A 50 -8.42 -6.69 13.62
C VAL A 50 -9.11 -7.90 14.24
N GLY A 51 -9.49 -8.90 13.42
CA GLY A 51 -10.03 -10.17 13.90
C GLY A 51 -9.03 -10.94 14.76
N ALA A 52 -7.78 -11.06 14.29
CA ALA A 52 -6.71 -11.72 15.03
C ALA A 52 -6.39 -11.00 16.35
N MET A 53 -6.36 -9.66 16.34
CA MET A 53 -6.14 -8.86 17.54
C MET A 53 -7.28 -9.04 18.56
N ALA A 54 -8.54 -8.95 18.12
CA ALA A 54 -9.68 -9.11 19.01
C ALA A 54 -9.76 -10.52 19.63
N ALA A 55 -9.47 -11.56 18.85
CA ALA A 55 -9.40 -12.93 19.34
C ALA A 55 -8.34 -13.07 20.45
N ALA A 56 -7.11 -12.60 20.19
CA ALA A 56 -6.03 -12.66 21.16
C ALA A 56 -6.32 -11.84 22.42
N MET A 57 -6.92 -10.65 22.29
CA MET A 57 -7.32 -9.83 23.45
C MET A 57 -8.40 -10.55 24.28
N GLY A 58 -9.37 -11.21 23.64
CA GLY A 58 -10.40 -11.97 24.32
C GLY A 58 -9.89 -13.23 25.02
N GLU A 59 -8.83 -13.86 24.50
CA GLU A 59 -8.14 -14.98 25.15
C GLU A 59 -7.30 -14.51 26.36
N ALA A 60 -6.61 -13.38 26.21
CA ALA A 60 -5.75 -12.82 27.25
C ALA A 60 -6.55 -12.18 28.41
N ASP A 61 -7.72 -11.61 28.11
CA ASP A 61 -8.63 -10.99 29.08
C ASP A 61 -10.08 -11.43 28.85
N PRO A 62 -10.46 -12.65 29.28
CA PRO A 62 -11.79 -13.19 29.09
C PRO A 62 -12.91 -12.35 29.72
N SER A 63 -12.61 -11.62 30.79
CA SER A 63 -13.57 -10.79 31.50
C SER A 63 -14.10 -9.61 30.67
N HIS A 64 -13.31 -9.16 29.68
CA HIS A 64 -13.66 -8.09 28.76
C HIS A 64 -13.95 -8.58 27.33
N LYS A 65 -14.05 -9.90 27.12
CA LYS A 65 -14.24 -10.49 25.78
C LYS A 65 -15.40 -9.87 25.00
N GLU A 66 -16.55 -9.68 25.63
CA GLU A 66 -17.72 -9.07 24.98
C GLU A 66 -17.44 -7.64 24.49
N ASN A 67 -16.59 -6.88 25.19
CA ASN A 67 -16.19 -5.54 24.76
C ASN A 67 -15.33 -5.61 23.49
N TYR A 68 -14.39 -6.55 23.42
CA TYR A 68 -13.56 -6.77 22.24
C TYR A 68 -14.41 -7.23 21.05
N ASP A 69 -15.36 -8.15 21.24
CA ASP A 69 -16.25 -8.62 20.19
C ASP A 69 -17.13 -7.48 19.64
N ARG A 70 -17.68 -6.61 20.50
CA ARG A 70 -18.45 -5.43 20.06
C ARG A 70 -17.59 -4.43 19.31
N ASN A 71 -16.36 -4.19 19.76
CA ASN A 71 -15.42 -3.32 19.06
C ASN A 71 -15.01 -3.88 17.71
N LEU A 72 -14.76 -5.19 17.61
CA LEU A 72 -14.48 -5.88 16.37
C LEU A 72 -15.63 -5.69 15.39
N ALA A 73 -16.87 -5.97 15.80
CA ALA A 73 -18.05 -5.81 14.94
C ALA A 73 -18.18 -4.37 14.40
N ARG A 74 -17.94 -3.37 15.26
CA ARG A 74 -17.98 -1.95 14.88
C ARG A 74 -16.89 -1.60 13.86
N VAL A 75 -15.64 -1.99 14.12
CA VAL A 75 -14.49 -1.68 13.26
C VAL A 75 -14.60 -2.42 11.93
N SER A 76 -14.98 -3.70 11.93
CA SER A 76 -15.20 -4.47 10.69
C SER A 76 -16.24 -3.80 9.81
N GLY A 77 -17.38 -3.37 10.37
CA GLY A 77 -18.39 -2.63 9.62
C GLY A 77 -17.93 -1.28 9.07
N GLN A 78 -16.94 -0.63 9.70
CA GLN A 78 -16.31 0.58 9.17
C GLN A 78 -15.37 0.26 8.00
N ILE A 79 -14.58 -0.82 8.10
CA ILE A 79 -13.65 -1.26 7.06
C ILE A 79 -14.41 -1.76 5.83
N ASP A 80 -15.50 -2.51 5.99
CA ASP A 80 -16.34 -2.99 4.88
C ASP A 80 -16.93 -1.82 4.08
N ARG A 81 -17.46 -0.81 4.78
CA ARG A 81 -17.98 0.41 4.14
C ARG A 81 -16.87 1.16 3.42
N LEU A 82 -15.73 1.35 4.09
CA LEU A 82 -14.55 1.96 3.47
C LEU A 82 -14.19 1.23 2.17
N LYS A 83 -14.02 -0.09 2.22
CA LYS A 83 -13.68 -0.90 1.05
C LYS A 83 -14.67 -0.68 -0.10
N SER A 84 -15.98 -0.68 0.18
CA SER A 84 -17.01 -0.43 -0.82
C SER A 84 -16.92 0.97 -1.43
N ASP A 85 -16.70 2.00 -0.61
CA ASP A 85 -16.54 3.39 -1.07
C ASP A 85 -15.31 3.52 -1.98
N LEU A 86 -14.19 2.92 -1.56
CA LEU A 86 -12.93 2.97 -2.31
C LEU A 86 -13.05 2.22 -3.65
N ASP A 87 -13.65 1.03 -3.66
CA ASP A 87 -13.86 0.27 -4.90
C ASP A 87 -14.73 1.04 -5.90
N ALA A 88 -15.81 1.68 -5.43
CA ALA A 88 -16.67 2.50 -6.28
C ALA A 88 -15.93 3.72 -6.85
N SER A 89 -15.19 4.45 -6.00
CA SER A 89 -14.45 5.66 -6.42
C SER A 89 -13.26 5.37 -7.33
N LEU A 90 -12.62 4.21 -7.18
CA LEU A 90 -11.46 3.78 -7.98
C LEU A 90 -11.84 2.89 -9.16
N ALA A 91 -13.11 2.55 -9.36
CA ALA A 91 -13.56 1.75 -10.50
C ALA A 91 -13.08 2.29 -11.86
N PRO A 92 -13.07 3.62 -12.13
CA PRO A 92 -12.52 4.18 -13.37
C PRO A 92 -11.01 3.96 -13.55
N CYS A 93 -10.31 3.65 -12.46
CA CYS A 93 -8.86 3.49 -12.42
C CYS A 93 -8.39 2.05 -12.51
N ARG A 94 -9.31 1.08 -12.62
CA ARG A 94 -8.94 -0.32 -12.83
C ARG A 94 -8.07 -0.48 -14.08
N GLU A 95 -7.14 -1.43 -14.01
CA GLU A 95 -6.11 -1.73 -15.01
C GLU A 95 -5.10 -0.62 -15.30
N THR A 96 -5.18 0.52 -14.59
CA THR A 96 -4.20 1.60 -14.70
C THR A 96 -2.94 1.29 -13.89
N THR A 97 -1.89 2.04 -14.18
CA THR A 97 -0.61 1.94 -13.46
C THR A 97 -0.24 3.30 -12.87
N PHE A 98 0.06 3.34 -11.58
CA PHE A 98 0.58 4.54 -10.92
C PHE A 98 2.04 4.32 -10.49
N PHE A 99 2.81 5.40 -10.52
CA PHE A 99 4.24 5.38 -10.26
C PHE A 99 4.52 5.91 -8.86
N VAL A 100 5.24 5.15 -8.05
CA VAL A 100 5.57 5.48 -6.66
C VAL A 100 7.07 5.58 -6.48
N PHE A 101 7.53 6.29 -5.46
CA PHE A 101 8.95 6.33 -5.15
C PHE A 101 9.42 4.99 -4.59
N HIS A 102 8.92 4.63 -3.40
CA HIS A 102 9.15 3.34 -2.74
C HIS A 102 7.95 2.39 -2.94
N PRO A 103 8.16 1.08 -3.21
CA PRO A 103 7.11 0.11 -3.56
C PRO A 103 6.18 -0.31 -2.40
N ALA A 104 5.61 0.64 -1.65
CA ALA A 104 4.76 0.33 -0.50
C ALA A 104 3.31 -0.03 -0.82
N PHE A 105 2.83 0.20 -2.04
CA PHE A 105 1.40 0.29 -2.34
C PHE A 105 0.85 -0.92 -3.10
N GLY A 106 1.56 -2.06 -3.06
CA GLY A 106 1.22 -3.26 -3.82
C GLY A 106 -0.13 -3.83 -3.43
N TYR A 107 -0.37 -3.95 -2.12
CA TYR A 107 -1.64 -4.39 -1.55
C TYR A 107 -2.82 -3.49 -1.93
N PHE A 108 -2.64 -2.18 -1.81
CA PHE A 108 -3.65 -1.21 -2.24
C PHE A 108 -3.95 -1.34 -3.74
N ALA A 109 -2.91 -1.45 -4.57
CA ALA A 109 -3.06 -1.61 -6.01
C ALA A 109 -3.84 -2.89 -6.34
N HIS A 110 -3.48 -4.02 -5.74
CA HIS A 110 -4.18 -5.29 -5.94
C HIS A 110 -5.65 -5.25 -5.50
N ALA A 111 -5.93 -4.70 -4.32
CA ALA A 111 -7.28 -4.62 -3.76
C ALA A 111 -8.27 -3.88 -4.68
N PHE A 112 -7.78 -2.91 -5.46
CA PHE A 112 -8.60 -2.06 -6.33
C PHE A 112 -8.30 -2.26 -7.82
N GLY A 113 -7.67 -3.37 -8.21
CA GLY A 113 -7.46 -3.74 -9.61
C GLY A 113 -6.50 -2.82 -10.37
N MET A 114 -5.55 -2.20 -9.69
CA MET A 114 -4.51 -1.32 -10.25
C MET A 114 -3.13 -1.98 -10.20
N ARG A 115 -2.12 -1.33 -10.78
CA ARG A 115 -0.71 -1.75 -10.68
C ARG A 115 0.15 -0.61 -10.14
N GLN A 116 1.07 -0.91 -9.23
CA GLN A 116 2.12 0.04 -8.85
C GLN A 116 3.42 -0.23 -9.62
N LYS A 117 4.21 0.82 -9.86
CA LYS A 117 5.60 0.72 -10.32
C LYS A 117 6.48 1.67 -9.52
N ALA A 118 7.54 1.14 -8.92
CA ALA A 118 8.45 1.94 -8.09
C ALA A 118 9.62 2.57 -8.87
N VAL A 119 10.08 3.71 -8.34
CA VAL A 119 11.25 4.47 -8.80
C VAL A 119 12.54 3.94 -8.17
N GLU A 120 12.51 3.65 -6.87
CA GLU A 120 13.68 3.18 -6.14
C GLU A 120 14.07 1.74 -6.50
N VAL A 121 15.27 1.35 -6.11
CA VAL A 121 15.73 -0.04 -6.14
C VAL A 121 16.35 -0.36 -4.79
N GLU A 122 15.80 -1.34 -4.08
CA GLU A 122 16.33 -1.86 -2.80
C GLU A 122 16.49 -0.79 -1.70
N GLY A 123 15.52 0.13 -1.54
CA GLY A 123 15.56 1.16 -0.51
C GLY A 123 16.60 2.26 -0.76
N LYS A 124 17.19 2.33 -1.95
CA LYS A 124 18.18 3.35 -2.32
C LYS A 124 17.68 4.22 -3.47
N SER A 125 18.07 5.50 -3.43
CA SER A 125 17.89 6.41 -4.56
C SER A 125 18.52 5.79 -5.82
N PRO A 126 17.82 5.82 -6.96
CA PRO A 126 18.29 5.18 -8.18
C PRO A 126 19.56 5.86 -8.70
N GLY A 127 20.53 5.08 -9.15
CA GLY A 127 21.69 5.61 -9.86
C GLY A 127 21.28 6.23 -11.21
N PRO A 128 22.15 7.03 -11.87
CA PRO A 128 21.78 7.77 -13.09
C PRO A 128 21.23 6.89 -14.23
N LYS A 129 21.73 5.66 -14.38
CA LYS A 129 21.26 4.71 -15.41
C LYS A 129 19.85 4.19 -15.10
N GLN A 130 19.55 3.88 -13.85
CA GLN A 130 18.25 3.41 -13.39
C GLN A 130 17.22 4.54 -13.50
N LEU A 131 17.59 5.74 -13.05
CA LEU A 131 16.76 6.94 -13.16
C LEU A 131 16.35 7.21 -14.62
N ARG A 132 17.30 7.13 -15.57
CA ARG A 132 16.98 7.25 -17.00
C ARG A 132 16.03 6.15 -17.50
N ALA A 133 16.21 4.90 -17.07
CA ALA A 133 15.33 3.80 -17.49
C ALA A 133 13.91 3.99 -16.99
N LEU A 134 13.77 4.44 -15.73
CA LEU A 134 12.49 4.77 -15.14
C LEU A 134 11.81 5.94 -15.85
N ILE A 135 12.52 7.05 -16.09
CA ILE A 135 11.97 8.20 -16.82
C ILE A 135 11.44 7.76 -18.18
N ARG A 136 12.19 6.93 -18.92
CA ARG A 136 11.70 6.38 -20.20
C ARG A 136 10.43 5.57 -20.02
N LYS A 137 10.36 4.71 -19.00
CA LYS A 137 9.18 3.88 -18.72
C LYS A 137 7.96 4.72 -18.34
N ALA A 138 8.14 5.68 -17.43
CA ALA A 138 7.10 6.60 -17.00
C ALA A 138 6.56 7.45 -18.17
N ARG A 139 7.44 7.92 -19.08
CA ARG A 139 7.01 8.59 -20.32
C ARG A 139 6.23 7.68 -21.27
N ALA A 140 6.74 6.46 -21.49
CA ALA A 140 6.10 5.49 -22.39
C ALA A 140 4.73 5.04 -21.90
N GLU A 141 4.50 5.08 -20.59
CA GLU A 141 3.23 4.74 -19.95
C GLU A 141 2.38 5.98 -19.61
N HIS A 142 2.76 7.16 -20.12
CA HIS A 142 2.03 8.42 -19.93
C HIS A 142 1.74 8.77 -18.46
N ALA A 143 2.69 8.48 -17.57
CA ALA A 143 2.56 8.79 -16.16
C ALA A 143 2.42 10.30 -15.93
N ARG A 144 1.38 10.70 -15.20
CA ARG A 144 1.09 12.11 -14.86
C ARG A 144 1.62 12.54 -13.50
N ALA A 145 1.88 11.58 -12.62
CA ALA A 145 2.42 11.86 -11.30
C ALA A 145 3.41 10.78 -10.83
N ILE A 146 4.31 11.19 -9.95
CA ILE A 146 5.13 10.31 -9.11
C ILE A 146 4.67 10.49 -7.66
N PHE A 147 4.15 9.42 -7.08
CA PHE A 147 3.71 9.37 -5.71
C PHE A 147 4.90 9.16 -4.77
N VAL A 148 5.02 9.94 -3.69
CA VAL A 148 6.15 9.85 -2.76
C VAL A 148 5.65 9.83 -1.32
N GLN A 149 6.28 8.99 -0.49
CA GLN A 149 6.01 8.98 0.94
C GLN A 149 6.76 10.13 1.63
N PRO A 150 6.18 10.74 2.68
CA PRO A 150 6.82 11.87 3.37
C PRO A 150 8.14 11.49 4.06
N GLN A 151 8.40 10.20 4.26
CA GLN A 151 9.66 9.69 4.83
C GLN A 151 10.84 9.70 3.84
N PHE A 152 10.61 9.98 2.55
CA PHE A 152 11.66 10.06 1.53
C PHE A 152 11.90 11.49 1.05
N ASP A 153 13.13 11.76 0.61
CA ASP A 153 13.50 13.04 0.02
C ASP A 153 12.74 13.27 -1.31
N PRO A 154 11.87 14.30 -1.41
CA PRO A 154 11.06 14.53 -2.60
C PRO A 154 11.90 14.95 -3.82
N ARG A 155 13.16 15.36 -3.67
CA ARG A 155 14.00 15.82 -4.78
C ARG A 155 14.18 14.75 -5.85
N SER A 156 14.36 13.48 -5.45
CA SER A 156 14.52 12.38 -6.41
C SER A 156 13.24 12.12 -7.19
N ALA A 157 12.07 12.16 -6.53
CA ALA A 157 10.78 12.08 -7.19
C ALA A 157 10.53 13.29 -8.10
N GLY A 158 10.96 14.49 -7.67
CA GLY A 158 10.87 15.74 -8.42
C GLY A 158 11.63 15.71 -9.75
N VAL A 159 12.84 15.14 -9.78
CA VAL A 159 13.61 14.98 -11.03
C VAL A 159 12.86 14.09 -12.02
N VAL A 160 12.24 13.01 -11.55
CA VAL A 160 11.44 12.12 -12.41
C VAL A 160 10.19 12.84 -12.91
N ALA A 161 9.44 13.47 -12.00
CA ALA A 161 8.21 14.21 -12.31
C ALA A 161 8.47 15.32 -13.35
N GLN A 162 9.51 16.14 -13.15
CA GLN A 162 9.91 17.17 -14.11
C GLN A 162 10.27 16.58 -15.46
N ALA A 163 11.02 15.47 -15.49
CA ALA A 163 11.41 14.83 -16.74
C ALA A 163 10.21 14.26 -17.51
N ILE A 164 9.12 13.86 -16.85
CA ILE A 164 7.92 13.37 -17.53
C ILE A 164 6.87 14.46 -17.79
N GLY A 165 7.12 15.70 -17.35
CA GLY A 165 6.12 16.78 -17.41
C GLY A 165 4.94 16.55 -16.44
N GLY A 166 5.16 15.76 -15.40
CA GLY A 166 4.18 15.44 -14.36
C GLY A 166 4.48 16.15 -13.04
N LYS A 167 3.78 15.73 -11.99
CA LYS A 167 3.91 16.30 -10.63
C LYS A 167 4.30 15.26 -9.58
N VAL A 168 4.78 15.75 -8.45
CA VAL A 168 5.00 14.92 -7.26
C VAL A 168 3.75 15.00 -6.40
N VAL A 169 3.23 13.83 -5.97
CA VAL A 169 2.04 13.75 -5.10
C VAL A 169 2.41 13.00 -3.83
N SER A 170 2.20 13.61 -2.66
CA SER A 170 2.52 12.96 -1.39
C SER A 170 1.42 12.00 -0.96
N ILE A 171 1.76 10.75 -0.65
CA ILE A 171 0.87 9.74 -0.03
C ILE A 171 1.63 8.98 1.05
N ASP A 172 1.02 8.75 2.22
CA ASP A 172 1.74 8.24 3.39
C ASP A 172 1.22 6.86 3.83
N PRO A 173 1.92 5.76 3.56
CA PRO A 173 1.47 4.43 3.99
C PRO A 173 1.55 4.24 5.51
N LEU A 174 2.19 5.16 6.26
CA LEU A 174 2.41 5.06 7.71
C LEU A 174 1.57 6.06 8.52
N ALA A 175 0.57 6.69 7.91
CA ALA A 175 -0.34 7.59 8.61
C ALA A 175 -1.08 6.85 9.75
N GLU A 176 -1.23 7.52 10.90
CA GLU A 176 -1.82 6.96 12.12
C GLU A 176 -3.29 6.53 11.92
N ASP A 177 -4.10 7.39 11.30
CA ASP A 177 -5.45 7.03 10.88
C ASP A 177 -5.41 6.26 9.55
N VAL A 178 -5.30 4.93 9.67
CA VAL A 178 -5.22 4.04 8.51
C VAL A 178 -6.44 4.18 7.59
N MET A 179 -7.66 4.28 8.14
CA MET A 179 -8.88 4.35 7.34
C MET A 179 -9.00 5.69 6.62
N GLY A 180 -8.75 6.80 7.33
CA GLY A 180 -8.71 8.13 6.72
C GLY A 180 -7.63 8.24 5.65
N ASN A 181 -6.46 7.64 5.90
CA ASN A 181 -5.37 7.60 4.95
C ASN A 181 -5.71 6.83 3.67
N LEU A 182 -6.37 5.67 3.77
CA LEU A 182 -6.82 4.93 2.59
C LEU A 182 -7.78 5.77 1.71
N ARG A 183 -8.62 6.62 2.31
CA ARG A 183 -9.47 7.57 1.57
C ARG A 183 -8.64 8.64 0.86
N ILE A 184 -7.68 9.25 1.56
CA ILE A 184 -6.78 10.27 0.98
C ILE A 184 -5.96 9.67 -0.17
N MET A 185 -5.47 8.44 -0.02
CA MET A 185 -4.75 7.73 -1.07
C MET A 185 -5.64 7.50 -2.28
N ALA A 186 -6.86 6.99 -2.10
CA ALA A 186 -7.80 6.78 -3.18
C ALA A 186 -8.17 8.08 -3.91
N GLU A 187 -8.40 9.17 -3.18
CA GLU A 187 -8.66 10.49 -3.75
C GLU A 187 -7.48 10.98 -4.61
N LYS A 188 -6.26 10.92 -4.07
CA LYS A 188 -5.05 11.39 -4.76
C LYS A 188 -4.68 10.54 -5.97
N ILE A 189 -4.86 9.22 -5.88
CA ILE A 189 -4.62 8.31 -7.00
C ILE A 189 -5.72 8.47 -8.04
N GLY A 190 -6.98 8.51 -7.60
CA GLY A 190 -8.15 8.68 -8.44
C GLY A 190 -8.13 9.99 -9.23
N SER A 191 -7.74 11.11 -8.62
CA SER A 191 -7.66 12.40 -9.31
C SER A 191 -6.66 12.34 -10.48
N VAL A 192 -5.44 11.85 -10.23
CA VAL A 192 -4.38 11.65 -11.23
C VAL A 192 -4.81 10.71 -12.35
N CYS A 193 -5.50 9.63 -12.00
CA CYS A 193 -6.00 8.64 -12.94
C CYS A 193 -7.13 9.20 -13.84
N ASN A 194 -8.04 9.98 -13.27
CA ASN A 194 -9.17 10.56 -13.99
C ASN A 194 -8.81 11.85 -14.75
N GLY A 195 -7.61 12.42 -14.51
CA GLY A 195 -7.19 13.67 -15.13
C GLY A 195 -7.96 14.88 -14.59
N GLN A 196 -8.38 14.82 -13.33
CA GLN A 196 -9.17 15.85 -12.65
C GLN A 196 -8.28 16.81 -11.83
N ASP A 197 -7.01 16.92 -12.20
CA ASP A 197 -5.94 17.34 -11.32
C ASP A 197 -4.86 18.20 -12.03
#